data_AF-A0A3P7RLD6-F1
#
_entry.id   AF-A0A3P7RLD6-F1
#
_cell.length_a   1.000
_cell.length_b   1.000
_cell.length_c   1.000
_cell.angle_alpha   90.00
_cell.angle_beta   90.00
_cell.angle_gamma   90.00
#
_symmetry.space_group_name_H-M   'P 1'
#
loop_
_entity.id
_entity.type
_entity.pdbx_description
1 polymer ?
#
loop_
_entity_poly.entity_id
_entity_poly.type
_entity_poly.pdbx_seq_one_letter_code
_entity_poly.pdbx_strand_id
1 'polypeptide(L)'
;MANFLAKLGGKDVAHFTRNIFRALFDREISAQLNYSGQGKKVGLELSNIYSVIENVFADWDAERKHSKRDLVEAIRRCFKQDYDALRQRIRRAAEVLDSQAHAGHSTMDTIAMRP
;
A
#
# COMPACT_ATOMS: atom_id res chain seq x y z
N MET A 1 -13.85 9.95 15.39
CA MET A 1 -13.16 9.21 14.31
C MET A 1 -13.68 9.62 12.94
N ALA A 2 -14.96 9.38 12.60
CA ALA A 2 -15.55 9.69 11.29
C ALA A 2 -15.40 11.18 10.87
N ASN A 3 -15.70 12.13 11.76
CA ASN A 3 -15.54 13.57 11.47
C ASN A 3 -14.09 14.01 11.17
N PHE A 4 -13.10 13.32 11.72
CA PHE A 4 -11.69 13.59 11.39
C PHE A 4 -11.35 13.00 10.02
N LEU A 5 -11.77 11.77 9.76
CA LEU A 5 -11.56 11.08 8.49
C LEU A 5 -12.23 11.80 7.31
N ALA A 6 -13.43 12.35 7.49
CA ALA A 6 -14.13 13.13 6.45
C ALA A 6 -13.35 14.39 6.02
N LYS A 7 -12.60 15.00 6.96
CA LYS A 7 -11.72 16.15 6.68
C LYS A 7 -10.44 15.78 5.95
N LEU A 8 -10.04 14.50 5.98
CA LEU A 8 -8.88 13.99 5.25
C LEU A 8 -9.16 13.79 3.76
N GLY A 9 -10.38 14.06 3.28
CA GLY A 9 -10.80 13.81 1.90
C GLY A 9 -9.90 14.38 0.79
N GLY A 10 -10.33 14.18 -0.44
CA GLY A 10 -9.54 14.51 -1.62
C GLY A 10 -10.22 15.50 -2.55
N LYS A 11 -9.51 15.87 -3.62
CA LYS A 11 -10.14 16.50 -4.80
C LYS A 11 -10.97 15.51 -5.63
N ASP A 12 -10.70 14.22 -5.46
CA ASP A 12 -11.36 13.10 -6.16
C ASP A 12 -11.34 11.85 -5.26
N VAL A 13 -12.06 10.80 -5.69
CA VAL A 13 -12.19 9.52 -4.96
C VAL A 13 -10.83 8.86 -4.71
N ALA A 14 -9.89 8.96 -5.65
CA ALA A 14 -8.56 8.36 -5.49
C ALA A 14 -7.76 9.06 -4.37
N HIS A 15 -7.83 10.39 -4.29
CA HIS A 15 -7.22 11.18 -3.22
C HIS A 15 -7.88 10.88 -1.88
N PHE A 16 -9.21 10.83 -1.84
CA PHE A 16 -9.97 10.43 -0.65
C PHE A 16 -9.49 9.07 -0.13
N THR A 17 -9.53 8.03 -0.96
CA THR A 17 -9.18 6.67 -0.56
C THR A 17 -7.75 6.60 -0.05
N ARG A 18 -6.80 7.23 -0.76
CA ARG A 18 -5.39 7.25 -0.34
C ARG A 18 -5.20 7.92 1.02
N ASN A 19 -5.86 9.04 1.27
CA ASN A 19 -5.70 9.76 2.53
C ASN A 19 -6.31 8.98 3.70
N ILE A 20 -7.48 8.36 3.50
CA ILE A 20 -8.11 7.46 4.48
C ILE A 20 -7.19 6.27 4.77
N PHE A 21 -6.65 5.62 3.74
CA PHE A 21 -5.81 4.43 3.92
C PHE A 21 -4.52 4.76 4.67
N ARG A 22 -3.89 5.90 4.38
CA ARG A 22 -2.70 6.36 5.12
C ARG A 22 -2.99 6.73 6.57
N ALA A 23 -4.24 7.05 6.91
CA ALA A 23 -4.64 7.31 8.29
C ALA A 23 -5.01 6.03 9.05
N LEU A 24 -5.46 4.99 8.35
CA LEU A 24 -5.93 3.75 8.94
C LEU A 24 -4.87 2.64 8.98
N PHE A 25 -3.97 2.61 8.00
CA PHE A 25 -3.04 1.51 7.80
C PHE A 25 -1.61 2.00 7.59
N ASP A 26 -0.68 1.32 8.23
CA ASP A 26 0.71 1.34 7.79
C ASP A 26 0.85 0.68 6.43
N ARG A 27 1.83 1.13 5.64
CA ARG A 27 2.05 0.60 4.27
C ARG A 27 2.30 -0.91 4.25
N GLU A 28 2.98 -1.43 5.27
CA GLU A 28 3.27 -2.86 5.37
C GLU A 28 2.00 -3.67 5.63
N ILE A 29 1.13 -3.17 6.50
CA ILE A 29 -0.19 -3.76 6.75
C ILE A 29 -1.03 -3.68 5.47
N SER A 30 -1.11 -2.51 4.84
CA SER A 30 -1.88 -2.29 3.59
C SER A 30 -1.48 -3.27 2.49
N ALA A 31 -0.18 -3.58 2.35
CA ALA A 31 0.31 -4.53 1.35
C ALA A 31 -0.19 -5.99 1.58
N GLN A 32 -0.55 -6.35 2.81
CA GLN A 32 -1.12 -7.66 3.17
C GLN A 32 -2.65 -7.71 3.06
N LEU A 33 -3.29 -6.58 2.78
CA LEU A 33 -4.73 -6.47 2.58
C LEU A 33 -5.08 -6.51 1.08
N ASN A 34 -6.32 -6.86 0.79
CA ASN A 34 -6.97 -6.51 -0.47
C ASN A 34 -8.48 -6.35 -0.24
N TYR A 35 -9.21 -6.01 -1.31
CA TYR A 35 -10.65 -5.78 -1.17
C TYR A 35 -11.41 -7.05 -0.76
N SER A 36 -11.16 -8.19 -1.43
CA SER A 36 -11.99 -9.40 -1.36
C SER A 36 -11.43 -10.55 -0.49
N GLY A 37 -10.23 -10.43 0.06
CA GLY A 37 -9.55 -11.50 0.81
C GLY A 37 -8.88 -12.58 -0.03
N GLN A 38 -8.66 -12.34 -1.34
CA GLN A 38 -8.08 -13.34 -2.22
C GLN A 38 -6.58 -13.58 -1.96
N GLY A 39 -6.09 -14.78 -2.26
CA GLY A 39 -4.65 -15.08 -2.27
C GLY A 39 -3.99 -15.06 -0.88
N LYS A 40 -4.69 -15.55 0.16
CA LYS A 40 -4.26 -15.57 1.57
C LYS A 40 -4.15 -14.19 2.22
N LYS A 41 -4.65 -13.13 1.58
CA LYS A 41 -4.73 -11.78 2.14
C LYS A 41 -5.99 -11.61 2.98
N VAL A 42 -5.95 -10.65 3.92
CA VAL A 42 -7.14 -10.27 4.68
C VAL A 42 -8.01 -9.34 3.81
N GLY A 43 -9.32 -9.62 3.77
CA GLY A 43 -10.30 -8.90 2.96
C GLY A 43 -10.89 -7.70 3.71
N LEU A 44 -11.00 -6.57 3.00
CA LEU A 44 -11.61 -5.35 3.53
C LEU A 44 -13.15 -5.37 3.45
N GLU A 45 -13.73 -5.89 2.37
CA GLU A 45 -15.15 -5.74 2.00
C GLU A 45 -16.16 -6.09 3.10
N LEU A 46 -15.90 -7.14 3.88
CA LEU A 46 -16.80 -7.62 4.94
C LEU A 46 -16.40 -7.12 6.34
N SER A 47 -15.43 -6.22 6.42
CA SER A 47 -14.93 -5.71 7.71
C SER A 47 -15.73 -4.51 8.20
N ASN A 48 -15.80 -4.35 9.53
CA ASN A 48 -16.35 -3.14 10.16
C ASN A 48 -15.59 -1.87 9.72
N ILE A 49 -14.32 -2.00 9.36
CA ILE A 49 -13.51 -0.88 8.85
C ILE A 49 -14.08 -0.38 7.53
N TYR A 50 -14.47 -1.29 6.64
CA TYR A 50 -15.09 -0.92 5.37
C TYR A 50 -16.41 -0.19 5.56
N SER A 51 -17.27 -0.64 6.47
CA SER A 51 -18.51 0.07 6.79
C SER A 51 -18.25 1.49 7.30
N VAL A 52 -17.20 1.71 8.10
CA VAL A 52 -16.80 3.06 8.53
C VAL A 52 -16.31 3.89 7.34
N ILE A 53 -15.54 3.31 6.43
CA ILE A 53 -15.07 3.99 5.21
C ILE A 53 -16.26 4.38 4.31
N GLU A 54 -17.26 3.51 4.16
CA GLU A 54 -18.48 3.82 3.40
C GLU A 54 -19.25 4.99 3.99
N ASN A 55 -19.43 5.03 5.32
CA ASN A 55 -20.10 6.15 5.98
C ASN A 55 -19.33 7.47 5.79
N VAL A 56 -18.01 7.44 5.99
CA VAL A 56 -17.16 8.62 5.80
C VAL A 56 -17.16 9.07 4.33
N PHE A 57 -17.21 8.13 3.39
CA PHE A 57 -17.32 8.43 1.97
C PHE A 57 -18.65 9.10 1.64
N ALA A 58 -19.76 8.58 2.16
CA ALA A 58 -21.09 9.18 1.96
C ALA A 58 -21.14 10.63 2.46
N ASP A 59 -20.58 10.89 3.65
CA ASP A 59 -20.50 12.24 4.22
C ASP A 59 -19.60 13.17 3.39
N TRP A 60 -18.44 12.68 2.95
CA TRP A 60 -17.51 13.46 2.12
C TRP A 60 -18.05 13.70 0.70
N ASP A 61 -18.84 12.79 0.15
CA ASP A 61 -19.29 12.79 -1.24
C ASP A 61 -20.67 13.43 -1.48
N ALA A 62 -21.32 13.94 -0.43
CA ALA A 62 -22.71 14.39 -0.44
C ALA A 62 -23.10 15.30 -1.62
N GLU A 63 -22.18 16.14 -2.11
CA GLU A 63 -22.41 17.08 -3.22
C GLU A 63 -21.78 16.65 -4.55
N ARG A 64 -20.96 15.59 -4.57
CA ARG A 64 -20.09 15.22 -5.71
C ARG A 64 -20.61 14.05 -6.54
N LYS A 65 -21.58 13.28 -6.02
CA LYS A 65 -22.33 12.23 -6.74
C LYS A 65 -21.44 11.12 -7.36
N HIS A 66 -20.33 10.75 -6.73
CA HIS A 66 -19.56 9.58 -7.13
C HIS A 66 -20.31 8.29 -6.73
N SER A 67 -20.02 7.19 -7.43
CA SER A 67 -20.64 5.90 -7.16
C SER A 67 -19.83 5.07 -6.16
N LYS A 68 -20.50 4.14 -5.45
CA LYS A 68 -19.83 3.11 -4.65
C LYS A 68 -18.81 2.31 -5.47
N ARG A 69 -19.07 2.11 -6.77
CA ARG A 69 -18.13 1.44 -7.68
C ARG A 69 -16.81 2.21 -7.80
N ASP A 70 -16.87 3.53 -7.83
CA ASP A 70 -15.67 4.37 -7.93
C ASP A 70 -14.82 4.26 -6.66
N LEU A 71 -15.47 4.20 -5.49
CA LEU A 71 -14.80 3.94 -4.21
C LEU A 71 -14.11 2.57 -4.20
N VAL A 72 -14.82 1.51 -4.59
CA VAL A 72 -14.28 0.14 -4.62
C VAL A 72 -13.08 0.05 -5.57
N GLU A 73 -13.17 0.67 -6.74
CA GLU A 73 -12.07 0.69 -7.70
C GLU A 73 -10.85 1.46 -7.18
N ALA A 74 -11.07 2.61 -6.52
CA ALA A 74 -9.99 3.37 -5.89
C ALA A 74 -9.31 2.58 -4.76
N ILE A 75 -10.08 1.85 -3.95
CA ILE A 75 -9.57 0.95 -2.90
C ILE A 75 -8.67 -0.13 -3.49
N ARG A 76 -9.14 -0.83 -4.54
CA ARG A 76 -8.37 -1.87 -5.22
C ARG A 76 -7.05 -1.34 -5.77
N ARG A 77 -7.08 -0.15 -6.38
CA ARG A 77 -5.88 0.52 -6.88
C ARG A 77 -4.91 0.88 -5.76
N CYS A 78 -5.40 1.39 -4.63
CA CYS A 78 -4.56 1.74 -3.48
C CYS A 78 -3.81 0.50 -2.94
N PHE A 79 -4.52 -0.61 -2.70
CA PHE A 79 -3.88 -1.85 -2.25
C PHE A 79 -2.86 -2.40 -3.25
N LYS A 80 -3.18 -2.33 -4.55
CA LYS A 80 -2.24 -2.76 -5.60
C LYS A 80 -0.97 -1.91 -5.57
N GLN A 81 -1.08 -0.59 -5.45
CA GLN A 81 0.06 0.32 -5.39
C GLN A 81 0.95 0.04 -4.17
N ASP A 82 0.36 -0.16 -2.99
CA ASP A 82 1.14 -0.47 -1.78
C ASP A 82 1.84 -1.82 -1.87
N TYR A 83 1.16 -2.84 -2.43
CA TYR A 83 1.76 -4.14 -2.69
C TYR A 83 2.91 -4.08 -3.70
N ASP A 84 2.72 -3.40 -4.83
CA ASP A 84 3.74 -3.24 -5.86
C ASP A 84 4.96 -2.46 -5.31
N ALA A 85 4.73 -1.43 -4.49
CA ALA A 85 5.78 -0.68 -3.82
C ALA A 85 6.57 -1.55 -2.83
N LEU A 86 5.90 -2.38 -2.01
CA LEU A 86 6.58 -3.31 -1.10
C LEU A 86 7.41 -4.32 -1.89
N ARG A 87 6.84 -4.92 -2.93
CA ARG A 87 7.54 -5.88 -3.79
C ARG A 87 8.78 -5.27 -4.44
N GLN A 88 8.69 -4.03 -4.90
CA GLN A 88 9.82 -3.31 -5.48
C GLN A 88 10.92 -3.03 -4.43
N ARG A 89 10.54 -2.68 -3.19
CA ARG A 89 11.50 -2.49 -2.09
C ARG A 89 12.26 -3.78 -1.76
N ILE A 90 11.54 -4.91 -1.68
CA ILE A 90 12.15 -6.23 -1.41
C ILE A 90 13.14 -6.60 -2.53
N ARG A 91 12.76 -6.41 -3.80
CA ARG A 91 13.64 -6.69 -4.95
C ARG A 91 14.93 -5.88 -4.90
N ARG A 92 14.82 -4.56 -4.69
CA ARG A 92 16.00 -3.68 -4.58
C ARG A 92 16.89 -4.08 -3.41
N ALA A 93 16.32 -4.46 -2.27
CA ALA A 93 17.09 -4.92 -1.12
C ALA A 93 17.88 -6.21 -1.44
N ALA A 94 17.28 -7.14 -2.16
CA ALA A 94 17.96 -8.36 -2.61
C ALA A 94 19.10 -8.06 -3.60
N GLU A 95 18.89 -7.17 -4.56
CA GLU A 95 19.91 -6.73 -5.53
C GLU A 95 21.13 -6.08 -4.85
N VAL A 96 20.90 -5.26 -3.81
CA VAL A 96 21.97 -4.63 -3.03
C VAL A 96 22.78 -5.66 -2.26
N LEU A 97 22.13 -6.63 -1.63
CA LEU A 97 22.80 -7.69 -0.87
C LEU A 97 23.66 -8.58 -1.79
N ASP A 98 23.15 -8.94 -2.97
CA ASP A 98 23.88 -9.73 -3.95
C ASP A 98 25.11 -8.98 -4.49
N SER A 99 24.95 -7.69 -4.81
CA SER A 99 26.06 -6.82 -5.24
C SER A 99 27.16 -6.70 -4.17
N GLN A 100 26.79 -6.61 -2.90
CA GLN A 100 27.74 -6.57 -1.79
C GLN A 100 28.45 -7.91 -1.58
N ALA A 101 27.75 -9.04 -1.74
CA ALA A 101 28.35 -10.37 -1.66
C ALA A 101 29.39 -10.59 -2.77
N HIS A 102 29.12 -10.13 -3.99
CA HIS A 102 30.04 -10.25 -5.11
C HIS A 102 31.24 -9.29 -5.00
N ALA A 103 31.05 -8.08 -4.46
CA ALA A 103 32.15 -7.15 -4.20
C ALA A 103 33.08 -7.61 -3.06
N GLY A 104 32.53 -8.30 -2.05
CA GLY A 104 33.31 -8.88 -0.94
C GLY A 104 34.16 -10.09 -1.33
N HIS A 105 33.82 -10.80 -2.41
CA HIS A 105 34.60 -11.94 -2.89
C HIS A 105 35.82 -11.53 -3.72
N SER A 106 35.72 -10.45 -4.52
CA SER A 106 36.83 -9.96 -5.35
C SER A 106 38.01 -9.36 -4.57
N THR A 107 37.88 -9.10 -3.27
CA THR A 107 38.97 -8.51 -2.47
C THR A 107 39.88 -9.54 -1.80
N MET A 108 39.51 -10.83 -1.75
CA MET A 108 40.38 -11.88 -1.19
C MET A 108 41.36 -12.50 -2.19
N ASP A 109 41.06 -12.48 -3.50
CA ASP A 109 41.95 -13.09 -4.51
C ASP A 109 43.15 -12.22 -4.93
N THR A 110 43.27 -10.99 -4.41
CA THR A 110 44.39 -10.09 -4.76
C THR A 110 45.55 -10.09 -3.75
N ILE A 111 45.41 -10.76 -2.59
CA ILE A 111 46.44 -10.77 -1.52
C ILE A 111 47.22 -12.12 -1.50
N ALA A 112 47.31 -12.80 -2.63
CA ALA A 112 48.07 -14.05 -2.75
C ALA A 112 48.97 -14.08 -3.99
N MET A 113 49.61 -12.96 -4.35
CA MET A 113 50.81 -13.00 -5.20
C MET A 113 51.70 -11.79 -4.93
N ARG A 114 52.78 -12.03 -4.16
CA ARG A 114 54.15 -11.48 -4.32
C ARG A 114 54.93 -11.60 -3.00
N PRO A 115 56.26 -11.79 -3.05
CA PRO A 115 57.11 -12.55 -3.98
C PRO A 115 57.53 -13.91 -3.39
#